data_AF-K1RJC2-F1
#
_entry.id   AF-K1RJC2-F1
#
_cell.length_a   1.000
_cell.length_b   1.000
_cell.length_c   1.000
_cell.angle_alpha   90.00
_cell.angle_beta   90.00
_cell.angle_gamma   90.00
#
_symmetry.space_group_name_H-M   'P 1'
#
loop_
_entity.id
_entity.type
_entity.pdbx_description
1 polymer ?
#
loop_
_entity_poly.entity_id
_entity_poly.type
_entity_poly.pdbx_seq_one_letter_code
_entity_poly.pdbx_strand_id
1 'polypeptide(L)'
;MDLVNVERVKEYAAEDADVTLQLKQVLLPMVERIGLHDLYFEIEEPMIEVLADIEMAGVRIDSAALAEYAVELNRTMAELEAAIRTEAGEPSLNINSTRQLGEVLFAKMRIAEKPKMTKTKQFCTDEEYLQTFAHKHRIVDLILEYRGVKKLLSTYVEALPQLVNRTTGRIHTSFNQAVTATGRLSSTNPNLQNIPVRDEMGRRIRKAFIPSDDDHLLLSADYSQVELRLMAHLSGDESLIAAFEHGRTSTPRRPLASSASRSRR
;
A
#
# COMPACT_ATOMS: atom_id res chain seq x y z
N MET A 1 17.00 15.24 -23.16
CA MET A 1 17.21 14.89 -24.59
C MET A 1 18.51 15.48 -25.15
N ASP A 2 19.24 16.22 -24.32
CA ASP A 2 20.32 17.13 -24.73
C ASP A 2 21.61 16.43 -25.18
N LEU A 3 21.66 15.10 -25.04
CA LEU A 3 22.76 14.23 -25.47
C LEU A 3 22.48 13.52 -26.81
N VAL A 4 21.32 13.77 -27.43
CA VAL A 4 20.90 13.11 -28.68
C VAL A 4 20.99 14.10 -29.84
N ASN A 5 21.38 13.61 -31.03
CA ASN A 5 21.46 14.42 -32.24
C ASN A 5 20.11 15.06 -32.58
N VAL A 6 20.13 16.36 -32.91
CA VAL A 6 18.94 17.19 -33.17
C VAL A 6 18.05 16.61 -34.27
N GLU A 7 18.61 16.07 -35.35
CA GLU A 7 17.80 15.50 -36.44
C GLU A 7 16.99 14.30 -35.97
N ARG A 8 17.57 13.45 -35.12
CA ARG A 8 16.88 12.30 -34.54
C ARG A 8 15.81 12.72 -33.52
N VAL A 9 16.09 13.74 -32.71
CA VAL A 9 15.10 14.28 -31.76
C VAL A 9 13.93 14.91 -32.49
N LYS A 10 14.20 15.62 -33.59
CA LYS A 10 13.16 16.22 -34.44
C LYS A 10 12.21 15.16 -34.99
N GLU A 11 12.74 14.07 -35.57
CA GLU A 11 11.92 12.99 -36.12
C GLU A 11 11.05 12.33 -35.04
N TYR A 12 11.66 11.96 -33.90
CA TYR A 12 10.95 11.36 -32.77
C TYR A 12 9.84 12.26 -32.22
N ALA A 13 10.15 13.54 -31.94
CA ALA A 13 9.18 14.46 -31.34
C ALA A 13 8.06 14.84 -32.33
N ALA A 14 8.37 14.94 -33.62
CA ALA A 14 7.36 15.17 -34.65
C ALA A 14 6.42 13.96 -34.79
N GLU A 15 6.96 12.75 -34.75
CA GLU A 15 6.17 11.52 -34.79
C GLU A 15 5.25 11.41 -33.56
N ASP A 16 5.76 11.66 -32.34
CA ASP A 16 4.94 11.67 -31.11
C ASP A 16 3.75 12.64 -31.24
N ALA A 17 3.97 13.84 -31.77
CA ALA A 17 2.92 14.84 -31.97
C ALA A 17 1.90 14.43 -33.06
N ASP A 18 2.38 13.95 -34.21
CA ASP A 18 1.54 13.54 -35.34
C ASP A 18 0.69 12.31 -34.97
N VAL A 19 1.32 11.27 -34.41
CA VAL A 19 0.62 10.05 -33.98
C VAL A 19 -0.40 10.37 -32.89
N THR A 20 -0.08 11.24 -31.93
CA THR A 20 -1.04 11.64 -30.89
C THR A 20 -2.28 12.31 -31.48
N LEU A 21 -2.11 13.19 -32.49
CA LEU A 21 -3.24 13.83 -33.17
C LEU A 21 -4.08 12.81 -33.94
N GLN A 22 -3.46 11.90 -34.68
CA GLN A 22 -4.15 10.84 -35.41
C GLN A 22 -4.92 9.91 -34.46
N LEU A 23 -4.31 9.53 -33.33
CA LEU A 23 -4.96 8.73 -32.30
C LEU A 23 -6.16 9.46 -31.70
N LYS A 24 -6.04 10.76 -31.39
CA LYS A 24 -7.16 11.57 -30.89
C LYS A 24 -8.36 11.53 -31.84
N GLN A 25 -8.12 11.67 -33.15
CA GLN A 25 -9.18 11.64 -34.16
C GLN A 25 -9.95 10.31 -34.20
N VAL A 26 -9.31 9.20 -33.81
CA VAL A 26 -9.94 7.87 -33.76
C VAL A 26 -10.57 7.60 -32.39
N LEU A 27 -9.84 7.88 -31.31
CA LEU A 27 -10.22 7.49 -29.95
C LEU A 27 -11.29 8.41 -29.35
N LEU A 28 -11.25 9.72 -29.61
CA LEU A 28 -12.23 10.66 -29.04
C LEU A 28 -13.67 10.32 -29.47
N PRO A 29 -13.97 10.06 -30.75
CA PRO A 29 -15.30 9.58 -31.14
C PRO A 29 -15.69 8.25 -30.50
N MET A 30 -14.74 7.38 -30.13
CA MET A 30 -15.04 6.13 -29.43
C MET A 30 -15.42 6.40 -27.97
N VAL A 31 -14.73 7.32 -27.30
CA VAL A 31 -15.05 7.79 -25.93
C VAL A 31 -16.46 8.38 -25.88
N GLU A 32 -16.81 9.21 -26.85
CA GLU A 32 -18.15 9.80 -26.97
C GLU A 32 -19.24 8.72 -27.16
N ARG A 33 -18.99 7.74 -28.03
CA ARG A 33 -19.94 6.64 -28.28
C ARG A 33 -20.24 5.79 -27.05
N ILE A 34 -19.29 5.67 -26.12
CA ILE A 34 -19.48 4.93 -24.86
C ILE A 34 -19.96 5.83 -23.71
N GLY A 35 -20.26 7.11 -23.98
CA GLY A 35 -20.82 8.04 -23.00
C GLY A 35 -19.82 8.52 -21.96
N LEU A 36 -18.52 8.48 -22.23
CA LEU A 36 -17.47 8.89 -21.29
C LEU A 36 -16.87 10.28 -21.60
N HIS A 37 -17.54 11.07 -22.44
CA HIS A 37 -17.08 12.41 -22.80
C HIS A 37 -16.92 13.30 -21.55
N ASP A 38 -17.99 13.46 -20.77
CA ASP A 38 -17.97 14.33 -19.59
C ASP A 38 -17.01 13.83 -18.52
N LEU A 39 -16.93 12.50 -18.30
CA LEU A 39 -15.93 11.91 -17.39
C LEU A 39 -14.50 12.30 -17.80
N TYR A 40 -14.18 12.23 -19.09
CA TYR A 40 -12.85 12.58 -19.57
C TYR A 40 -12.56 14.07 -19.42
N PHE A 41 -13.44 14.94 -19.93
CA PHE A 41 -13.17 16.39 -20.01
C PHE A 41 -13.41 17.14 -18.69
N GLU A 42 -14.30 16.66 -17.82
CA GLU A 42 -14.62 17.36 -16.57
C GLU A 42 -13.88 16.80 -15.35
N ILE A 43 -13.40 15.56 -15.43
CA ILE A 43 -12.75 14.88 -14.30
C ILE A 43 -11.31 14.49 -14.65
N GLU A 44 -11.10 13.64 -15.67
CA GLU A 44 -9.77 13.05 -15.90
C GLU A 44 -8.75 14.06 -16.46
N GLU A 45 -9.12 14.86 -17.47
CA GLU A 45 -8.22 15.85 -18.08
C GLU A 45 -7.86 17.00 -17.11
N PRO A 46 -8.80 17.64 -16.40
CA PRO A 46 -8.46 18.67 -15.41
C PRO A 46 -7.60 18.13 -14.25
N MET A 47 -7.73 16.84 -13.91
CA MET A 47 -6.94 16.22 -12.86
C MET A 47 -5.46 16.12 -13.23
N ILE A 48 -5.10 16.14 -14.52
CA ILE A 48 -3.69 16.10 -14.96
C ILE A 48 -2.91 17.29 -14.38
N GLU A 49 -3.46 18.51 -14.47
CA GLU A 49 -2.81 19.72 -13.94
C GLU A 49 -2.70 19.66 -12.42
N VAL A 50 -3.77 19.23 -11.73
CA VAL A 50 -3.77 19.08 -10.27
C VAL A 50 -2.72 18.07 -9.80
N LEU A 51 -2.60 16.92 -10.48
CA LEU A 51 -1.59 15.92 -10.16
C LEU A 51 -0.19 16.45 -10.43
N ALA A 52 0.04 17.13 -11.56
CA ALA A 52 1.31 17.75 -11.86
C ALA A 52 1.72 18.75 -10.76
N ASP A 53 0.80 19.59 -10.29
CA ASP A 53 1.06 20.52 -9.18
C ASP A 53 1.43 19.80 -7.87
N ILE A 54 0.72 18.72 -7.53
CA ILE A 54 1.02 17.90 -6.34
C ILE A 54 2.41 17.27 -6.47
N GLU A 55 2.74 16.69 -7.63
CA GLU A 55 4.04 16.07 -7.89
C GLU A 55 5.17 17.09 -7.84
N MET A 56 5.00 18.26 -8.48
CA MET A 56 5.99 19.34 -8.49
C MET A 56 6.18 19.97 -7.12
N ALA A 57 5.11 20.11 -6.32
CA ALA A 57 5.21 20.61 -4.95
C ALA A 57 6.06 19.67 -4.08
N GLY A 58 5.84 18.35 -4.22
CA GLY A 58 6.52 17.31 -3.45
C GLY A 58 6.22 17.39 -1.95
N VAL A 59 6.84 16.49 -1.18
CA VAL A 59 6.69 16.44 0.28
C VAL A 59 8.05 16.44 0.97
N ARG A 60 8.17 17.20 2.06
CA ARG A 60 9.39 17.25 2.87
C ARG A 60 9.39 16.12 3.89
N ILE A 61 10.57 15.55 4.12
CA ILE A 61 10.79 14.55 5.16
C ILE A 61 11.91 14.96 6.11
N ASP A 62 11.83 14.47 7.34
CA ASP A 62 12.90 14.51 8.33
C ASP A 62 13.79 13.27 8.18
N SER A 63 14.83 13.41 7.34
CA SER A 63 15.80 12.34 7.11
C SER A 63 16.62 11.99 8.37
N ALA A 64 16.79 12.93 9.30
CA ALA A 64 17.53 12.68 10.54
C ALA A 64 16.71 11.80 11.49
N ALA A 65 15.43 12.13 11.68
CA ALA A 65 14.51 11.29 12.46
C ALA A 65 14.38 9.87 11.87
N LEU A 66 14.39 9.74 10.53
CA LEU A 66 14.41 8.42 9.88
C LEU A 66 15.73 7.67 10.15
N ALA A 67 16.87 8.35 10.12
CA ALA A 67 18.16 7.71 10.40
C ALA A 67 18.24 7.19 11.86
N GLU A 68 17.76 7.96 12.83
CA GLU A 68 17.65 7.51 14.22
C GLU A 68 16.73 6.30 14.33
N TYR A 69 15.58 6.34 13.66
CA TYR A 69 14.63 5.25 13.68
C TYR A 69 15.18 3.98 12.99
N ALA A 70 16.03 4.12 11.98
CA ALA A 70 16.71 3.00 11.34
C ALA A 70 17.57 2.21 12.33
N VAL A 71 18.25 2.90 13.26
CA VAL A 71 19.07 2.25 14.31
C VAL A 71 18.18 1.42 15.24
N GLU A 72 17.04 1.96 15.66
CA GLU A 72 16.09 1.24 16.51
C GLU A 72 15.52 0.00 15.80
N LEU A 73 15.09 0.14 14.55
CA LEU A 73 14.54 -0.96 13.76
C LEU A 73 15.58 -2.06 13.52
N ASN A 74 16.84 -1.70 13.25
CA ASN A 74 17.91 -2.68 13.09
C ASN A 74 18.17 -3.46 14.38
N ARG A 75 18.10 -2.82 15.55
CA ARG A 75 18.19 -3.51 16.84
C ARG A 75 17.03 -4.48 17.03
N THR A 76 15.79 -4.03 16.82
CA THR A 76 14.59 -4.89 16.91
C THR A 76 14.67 -6.06 15.93
N MET A 77 15.15 -5.84 14.71
CA MET A 77 15.37 -6.91 13.72
C MET A 77 16.34 -7.97 14.24
N ALA A 78 17.46 -7.56 14.83
CA ALA A 78 18.46 -8.49 15.36
C ALA A 78 17.92 -9.31 16.55
N GLU A 79 17.14 -8.67 17.43
CA GLU A 79 16.47 -9.33 18.56
C GLU A 79 15.44 -10.37 18.10
N LEU A 80 14.59 -9.99 17.13
CA LEU A 80 13.61 -10.89 16.52
C LEU A 80 14.29 -12.04 15.79
N GLU A 81 15.37 -11.78 15.06
CA GLU A 81 16.14 -12.81 14.37
C GLU A 81 16.75 -13.83 15.34
N ALA A 82 17.32 -13.37 16.45
CA ALA A 82 17.80 -14.26 17.49
C ALA A 82 16.68 -15.10 18.09
N ALA A 83 15.54 -14.48 18.41
CA ALA A 83 14.38 -15.18 18.98
C ALA A 83 13.80 -16.24 18.02
N ILE A 84 13.70 -15.94 16.73
CA ILE A 84 13.23 -16.88 15.71
C ILE A 84 14.18 -18.07 15.59
N ARG A 85 15.50 -17.84 15.55
CA ARG A 85 16.50 -18.92 15.48
C ARG A 85 16.46 -19.81 16.72
N THR A 86 16.26 -19.23 17.90
CA THR A 86 16.09 -19.98 19.15
C THR A 86 14.82 -20.84 19.11
N GLU A 87 13.68 -20.26 18.73
CA GLU A 87 12.39 -20.98 18.66
C GLU A 87 12.40 -22.09 17.58
N ALA A 88 13.13 -21.87 16.48
CA ALA A 88 13.35 -22.86 15.42
C ALA A 88 14.31 -24.00 15.83
N GLY A 89 15.09 -23.80 16.90
CA GLY A 89 16.22 -24.67 17.25
C GLY A 89 17.23 -24.81 16.10
N GLU A 90 17.47 -23.72 15.36
CA GLU A 90 18.31 -23.71 14.15
C GLU A 90 19.13 -22.40 14.07
N PRO A 91 20.35 -22.36 14.64
CA PRO A 91 21.16 -21.14 14.73
C PRO A 91 21.60 -20.57 13.37
N SER A 92 21.68 -21.40 12.34
CA SER A 92 22.11 -21.04 10.99
C SER A 92 20.94 -20.66 10.05
N LEU A 93 19.70 -20.63 10.57
CA LEU A 93 18.51 -20.33 9.78
C LEU A 93 18.60 -18.92 9.17
N ASN A 94 18.52 -18.87 7.84
CA ASN A 94 18.30 -17.63 7.11
C ASN A 94 16.80 -17.33 7.05
N ILE A 95 16.34 -16.44 7.92
CA ILE A 95 14.93 -16.04 8.08
C ILE A 95 14.38 -15.37 6.81
N ASN A 96 15.26 -14.76 6.01
CA ASN A 96 14.90 -14.13 4.75
C ASN A 96 14.68 -15.14 3.62
N SER A 97 15.09 -16.39 3.79
CA SER A 97 14.85 -17.46 2.83
C SER A 97 13.50 -18.12 3.08
N THR A 98 12.52 -17.82 2.24
CA THR A 98 11.18 -18.43 2.28
C THR A 98 11.24 -19.96 2.24
N ARG A 99 12.23 -20.52 1.52
CA ARG A 99 12.48 -21.97 1.46
C ARG A 99 12.91 -22.52 2.81
N GLN A 100 13.98 -21.98 3.42
CA GLN A 100 14.48 -22.48 4.70
C GLN A 100 13.42 -22.29 5.81
N LEU A 101 12.74 -21.15 5.81
CA LEU A 101 11.68 -20.87 6.77
C LEU A 101 10.52 -21.87 6.62
N GLY A 102 10.12 -22.16 5.39
CA GLY A 102 9.11 -23.17 5.11
C GLY A 102 9.51 -24.58 5.56
N GLU A 103 10.76 -24.97 5.31
CA GLU A 103 11.30 -26.26 5.76
C GLU A 103 11.25 -26.37 7.30
N VAL A 104 11.68 -25.33 8.02
CA VAL A 104 11.62 -25.29 9.49
C VAL A 104 10.17 -25.39 9.98
N LEU A 105 9.27 -24.54 9.49
CA LEU A 105 7.89 -24.47 9.98
C LEU A 105 7.10 -25.75 9.69
N PHE A 106 7.21 -26.29 8.48
CA PHE A 106 6.28 -27.33 8.01
C PHE A 106 6.90 -28.73 7.95
N ALA A 107 8.22 -28.88 7.70
CA ALA A 107 8.86 -30.19 7.70
C ALA A 107 9.38 -30.58 9.09
N LYS A 108 10.05 -29.65 9.78
CA LYS A 108 10.65 -29.90 11.11
C LYS A 108 9.62 -29.72 12.24
N MET A 109 9.00 -28.54 12.34
CA MET A 109 8.05 -28.21 13.40
C MET A 109 6.64 -28.73 13.15
N ARG A 110 6.30 -29.03 11.88
CA ARG A 110 5.01 -29.60 11.47
C ARG A 110 3.79 -28.84 12.02
N ILE A 111 3.82 -27.51 11.94
CA ILE A 111 2.75 -26.65 12.46
C ILE A 111 1.41 -26.78 11.69
N ALA A 112 1.42 -27.45 10.53
CA ALA A 112 0.25 -27.70 9.71
C ALA A 112 0.25 -29.15 9.21
N GLU A 113 -0.90 -29.82 9.28
CA GLU A 113 -1.04 -31.21 8.77
C GLU A 113 -0.92 -31.30 7.25
N LYS A 114 -1.45 -30.30 6.53
CA LYS A 114 -1.42 -30.20 5.06
C LYS A 114 -0.94 -28.81 4.65
N PRO A 115 0.39 -28.58 4.64
CA PRO A 115 0.93 -27.27 4.31
C PRO A 115 0.63 -26.89 2.86
N LYS A 116 0.23 -25.63 2.65
CA LYS A 116 0.02 -25.07 1.30
C LYS A 116 1.37 -24.98 0.59
N MET A 117 1.39 -25.30 -0.70
CA MET A 117 2.58 -25.21 -1.55
C MET A 117 2.42 -24.08 -2.57
N THR A 118 3.53 -23.43 -2.93
CA THR A 118 3.59 -22.45 -4.02
C THR A 118 3.62 -23.15 -5.38
N LYS A 119 3.48 -22.37 -6.46
CA LYS A 119 3.65 -22.87 -7.85
C LYS A 119 5.02 -23.51 -8.09
N THR A 120 6.04 -23.07 -7.36
CA THR A 120 7.41 -23.62 -7.42
C THR A 120 7.62 -24.86 -6.55
N LYS A 121 6.54 -25.45 -6.00
CA LYS A 121 6.58 -26.62 -5.12
C LYS A 121 7.41 -26.40 -3.85
N GLN A 122 7.45 -25.17 -3.35
CA GLN A 122 8.00 -24.85 -2.03
C GLN A 122 6.87 -24.63 -1.04
N PHE A 123 7.14 -24.76 0.26
CA PHE A 123 6.14 -24.43 1.27
C PHE A 123 5.74 -22.95 1.19
N CYS A 124 4.44 -22.70 1.23
CA CYS A 124 3.88 -21.36 1.26
C CYS A 124 4.21 -20.72 2.60
N THR A 125 4.89 -19.59 2.57
CA THR A 125 5.15 -18.76 3.75
C THR A 125 4.77 -17.32 3.45
N ASP A 126 3.75 -17.06 2.62
CA ASP A 126 3.25 -15.70 2.43
C ASP A 126 2.57 -15.18 3.72
N GLU A 127 2.42 -13.86 3.82
CA GLU A 127 1.88 -13.21 5.02
C GLU A 127 0.44 -13.66 5.31
N GLU A 128 -0.42 -13.74 4.28
CA GLU A 128 -1.81 -14.19 4.40
C GLU A 128 -1.91 -15.61 4.97
N TYR A 129 -1.09 -16.54 4.48
CA TYR A 129 -1.08 -17.92 4.96
C TYR A 129 -0.51 -18.04 6.37
N LEU A 130 0.59 -17.34 6.67
CA LEU A 130 1.16 -17.33 8.02
C LEU A 130 0.19 -16.73 9.05
N GLN A 131 -0.62 -15.74 8.66
CA GLN A 131 -1.64 -15.15 9.54
C GLN A 131 -2.65 -16.20 10.04
N THR A 132 -2.90 -17.27 9.30
CA THR A 132 -3.81 -18.37 9.75
C THR A 132 -3.26 -19.16 10.94
N PHE A 133 -1.96 -19.03 11.22
CA PHE A 133 -1.25 -19.64 12.35
C PHE A 133 -0.83 -18.61 13.42
N ALA A 134 -1.13 -17.33 13.21
CA ALA A 134 -0.86 -16.28 14.19
C ALA A 134 -1.53 -16.61 15.53
N HIS A 135 -0.84 -16.33 16.63
CA HIS A 135 -1.23 -16.62 18.01
C HIS A 135 -1.38 -18.12 18.36
N LYS A 136 -1.18 -19.03 17.40
CA LYS A 136 -1.14 -20.49 17.64
C LYS A 136 0.29 -20.99 17.84
N HIS A 137 1.24 -20.36 17.15
CA HIS A 137 2.65 -20.70 17.22
C HIS A 137 3.49 -19.44 17.37
N ARG A 138 4.23 -19.33 18.47
CA ARG A 138 5.07 -18.16 18.78
C ARG A 138 6.04 -17.81 17.66
N ILE A 139 6.66 -18.81 17.03
CA ILE A 139 7.58 -18.59 15.90
C ILE A 139 6.92 -17.83 14.74
N VAL A 140 5.62 -18.07 14.49
CA VAL A 140 4.88 -17.41 13.41
C VAL A 140 4.66 -15.94 13.74
N ASP A 141 4.29 -15.63 14.98
CA ASP A 141 4.12 -14.25 15.44
C ASP A 141 5.43 -13.46 15.29
N LEU A 142 6.55 -14.05 15.72
CA LEU A 142 7.89 -13.46 15.58
C LEU A 142 8.27 -13.23 14.10
N ILE A 143 7.95 -14.18 13.21
CA ILE A 143 8.23 -14.06 11.77
C ILE A 143 7.41 -12.93 11.14
N LEU A 144 6.12 -12.84 11.48
CA LEU A 144 5.23 -11.80 10.97
C LEU A 144 5.72 -10.42 11.43
N GLU A 145 6.08 -10.29 12.70
CA GLU A 145 6.67 -9.07 13.25
C GLU A 145 7.99 -8.72 12.54
N TYR A 146 8.93 -9.68 12.42
CA TYR A 146 10.21 -9.47 11.72
C TYR A 146 10.01 -8.97 10.30
N ARG A 147 9.07 -9.55 9.55
CA ARG A 147 8.77 -9.11 8.18
C ARG A 147 8.15 -7.72 8.14
N GLY A 148 7.28 -7.41 9.09
CA GLY A 148 6.74 -6.06 9.29
C GLY A 148 7.87 -5.06 9.49
N VAL A 149 8.71 -5.26 10.50
CA VAL A 149 9.86 -4.39 10.82
C VAL A 149 10.81 -4.27 9.63
N LYS A 150 11.15 -5.38 8.97
CA LYS A 150 12.02 -5.38 7.78
C LYS A 150 11.45 -4.53 6.66
N LYS A 151 10.16 -4.66 6.37
CA LYS A 151 9.47 -3.87 5.34
C LYS A 151 9.48 -2.39 5.71
N LEU A 152 9.22 -2.04 6.98
CA LEU A 152 9.31 -0.66 7.46
C LEU A 152 10.71 -0.08 7.21
N LEU A 153 11.75 -0.83 7.59
CA LEU A 153 13.14 -0.43 7.44
C LEU A 153 13.51 -0.24 5.96
N SER A 154 13.37 -1.29 5.14
CA SER A 154 13.88 -1.28 3.76
C SER A 154 13.04 -0.44 2.80
N THR A 155 11.71 -0.44 2.94
CA THR A 155 10.81 0.21 1.96
C THR A 155 10.64 1.69 2.25
N TYR A 156 10.74 2.10 3.52
CA TYR A 156 10.47 3.48 3.92
C TYR A 156 11.67 4.13 4.56
N VAL A 157 12.17 3.59 5.67
CA VAL A 157 13.14 4.30 6.52
C VAL A 157 14.50 4.49 5.83
N GLU A 158 15.01 3.47 5.14
CA GLU A 158 16.27 3.56 4.39
C GLU A 158 16.08 4.14 2.99
N ALA A 159 14.95 3.85 2.35
CA ALA A 159 14.71 4.22 0.96
C ALA A 159 14.30 5.69 0.76
N LEU A 160 13.40 6.23 1.60
CA LEU A 160 12.87 7.58 1.42
C LEU A 160 13.96 8.67 1.42
N PRO A 161 14.96 8.66 2.33
CA PRO A 161 16.03 9.65 2.31
C PRO A 161 16.84 9.66 1.01
N GLN A 162 16.97 8.52 0.34
CA GLN A 162 17.70 8.39 -0.93
C GLN A 162 16.92 8.97 -2.12
N LEU A 163 15.61 9.15 -1.97
CA LEU A 163 14.70 9.69 -3.00
C LEU A 163 14.47 11.20 -2.85
N VAL A 164 15.12 11.84 -1.87
CA VAL A 164 15.07 13.30 -1.73
C VAL A 164 15.77 13.95 -2.91
N ASN A 165 15.04 14.77 -3.66
CA ASN A 165 15.58 15.54 -4.75
C ASN A 165 16.56 16.59 -4.20
N ARG A 166 17.79 16.59 -4.73
CA ARG A 166 18.88 17.45 -4.25
C ARG A 166 18.64 18.94 -4.47
N THR A 167 17.82 19.30 -5.46
CA THR A 167 17.51 20.70 -5.80
C THR A 167 16.40 21.25 -4.92
N THR A 168 15.33 20.47 -4.70
CA THR A 168 14.15 20.93 -3.95
C THR A 168 14.19 20.58 -2.47
N GLY A 169 15.01 19.60 -2.07
CA GLY A 169 15.02 19.05 -0.71
C GLY A 169 13.75 18.25 -0.36
N ARG A 170 12.96 17.84 -1.37
CA ARG A 170 11.68 17.14 -1.19
C ARG A 170 11.65 15.83 -1.94
N ILE A 171 10.73 14.96 -1.56
CA ILE A 171 10.38 13.74 -2.28
C ILE A 171 9.25 14.07 -3.26
N HIS A 172 9.40 13.64 -4.51
CA HIS A 172 8.42 13.82 -5.57
C HIS A 172 7.94 12.45 -6.03
N THR A 173 6.72 12.07 -5.65
CA THR A 173 6.07 10.87 -6.18
C THR A 173 5.64 11.07 -7.63
N SER A 174 5.41 10.00 -8.36
CA SER A 174 4.65 9.99 -9.61
C SER A 174 3.31 9.29 -9.41
N PHE A 175 2.21 9.95 -9.74
CA PHE A 175 0.86 9.42 -9.78
C PHE A 175 0.56 8.88 -11.18
N ASN A 176 0.13 7.62 -11.24
CA ASN A 176 -0.29 7.00 -12.48
C ASN A 176 -1.82 6.93 -12.52
N GLN A 177 -2.41 7.74 -13.39
CA GLN A 177 -3.86 7.88 -13.57
C GLN A 177 -4.44 6.75 -14.44
N ALA A 178 -3.69 6.25 -15.44
CA ALA A 178 -4.18 5.29 -16.43
C ALA A 178 -3.75 3.82 -16.18
N VAL A 179 -3.52 3.41 -14.92
CA VAL A 179 -2.99 2.06 -14.60
C VAL A 179 -4.02 1.13 -13.97
N THR A 180 -4.83 1.62 -13.03
CA THR A 180 -5.73 0.72 -12.28
C THR A 180 -7.05 0.52 -13.00
N ALA A 181 -7.54 -0.72 -13.04
CA ALA A 181 -8.81 -1.05 -13.70
C ALA A 181 -10.04 -0.40 -13.04
N THR A 182 -9.92 0.04 -11.79
CA THR A 182 -11.03 0.62 -11.02
C THR A 182 -11.07 2.15 -11.07
N GLY A 183 -10.17 2.80 -11.82
CA GLY A 183 -10.05 4.27 -11.86
C GLY A 183 -9.37 4.89 -10.62
N ARG A 184 -8.72 4.08 -9.77
CA ARG A 184 -7.91 4.62 -8.65
C ARG A 184 -6.57 5.13 -9.16
N LEU A 185 -6.07 6.20 -8.57
CA LEU A 185 -4.68 6.60 -8.73
C LEU A 185 -3.76 5.55 -8.08
N SER A 186 -2.60 5.33 -8.69
CA SER A 186 -1.49 4.62 -8.05
C SER A 186 -0.28 5.53 -7.93
N SER A 187 0.57 5.35 -6.93
CA SER A 187 1.77 6.17 -6.70
C SER A 187 3.04 5.32 -6.76
N THR A 188 4.10 5.86 -7.38
CA THR A 188 5.41 5.23 -7.56
C THR A 188 6.56 6.23 -7.38
N ASN A 189 7.74 5.73 -7.04
CA ASN A 189 8.98 6.50 -6.89
C ASN A 189 8.92 7.72 -5.94
N PRO A 190 8.54 7.56 -4.66
CA PRO A 190 8.09 6.34 -3.98
C PRO A 190 6.56 6.20 -3.95
N ASN A 191 6.06 5.02 -3.58
CA ASN A 191 4.63 4.84 -3.31
C ASN A 191 4.24 5.48 -1.97
N LEU A 192 3.63 6.66 -2.01
CA LEU A 192 3.18 7.41 -0.83
C LEU A 192 1.76 7.04 -0.36
N GLN A 193 1.01 6.27 -1.14
CA GLN A 193 -0.34 5.82 -0.77
C GLN A 193 -0.31 4.69 0.28
N ASN A 194 0.74 3.88 0.28
CA ASN A 194 0.85 2.69 1.13
C ASN A 194 1.62 2.91 2.44
N ILE A 195 1.85 4.16 2.85
CA ILE A 195 2.56 4.46 4.10
C ILE A 195 1.73 3.95 5.30
N PRO A 196 2.27 3.04 6.13
CA PRO A 196 1.55 2.42 7.25
C PRO A 196 0.94 3.42 8.23
N VAL A 197 -0.27 3.13 8.74
CA VAL A 197 -1.07 4.07 9.56
C VAL A 197 -1.45 3.53 10.94
N ARG A 198 -1.73 2.23 11.03
CA ARG A 198 -2.43 1.66 12.18
C ARG A 198 -1.49 1.40 13.35
N ASP A 199 -0.34 0.82 13.08
CA ASP A 199 0.63 0.39 14.09
C ASP A 199 1.55 1.54 14.52
N GLU A 200 1.98 1.53 15.79
CA GLU A 200 2.83 2.57 16.37
C GLU A 200 4.13 2.76 15.56
N MET A 201 4.73 1.65 15.13
CA MET A 201 5.93 1.66 14.31
C MET A 201 5.71 2.33 12.95
N GLY A 202 4.52 2.17 12.37
CA GLY A 202 4.12 2.85 11.13
C GLY A 202 3.86 4.34 11.32
N ARG A 203 3.23 4.73 12.45
CA ARG A 203 2.96 6.14 12.77
C ARG A 203 4.24 6.96 12.88
N ARG A 204 5.33 6.38 13.39
CA ARG A 204 6.64 7.06 13.43
C ARG A 204 7.15 7.43 12.04
N ILE A 205 6.93 6.59 11.04
CA ILE A 205 7.28 6.92 9.64
C ILE A 205 6.47 8.11 9.15
N ARG A 206 5.15 8.15 9.43
CA ARG A 206 4.31 9.31 9.08
C ARG A 206 4.75 10.60 9.76
N LYS A 207 5.25 10.53 11.01
CA LYS A 207 5.79 11.71 11.71
C LYS A 207 7.04 12.28 11.05
N ALA A 208 7.77 11.47 10.27
CA ALA A 208 8.89 11.97 9.50
C ALA A 208 8.45 12.79 8.28
N PHE A 209 7.20 12.72 7.84
CA PHE A 209 6.67 13.65 6.85
C PHE A 209 6.31 14.94 7.59
N ILE A 210 6.97 16.03 7.19
CA ILE A 210 6.89 17.31 7.87
C ILE A 210 6.39 18.39 6.91
N PRO A 211 5.82 19.50 7.44
CA PRO A 211 5.46 20.65 6.61
C PRO A 211 6.65 21.17 5.79
N SER A 212 6.36 21.96 4.75
CA SER A 212 7.40 22.57 3.90
C SER A 212 8.37 23.43 4.71
N ASP A 213 7.87 24.10 5.74
CA ASP A 213 8.54 25.08 6.60
C ASP A 213 7.78 25.24 7.92
N ASP A 214 8.31 26.07 8.82
CA ASP A 214 7.82 26.21 10.20
C ASP A 214 6.51 27.01 10.31
N ASP A 215 6.10 27.72 9.26
CA ASP A 215 4.87 28.52 9.22
C ASP A 215 3.65 27.71 8.72
N HIS A 216 3.87 26.46 8.27
CA HIS A 216 2.84 25.59 7.73
C HIS A 216 2.56 24.37 8.60
N LEU A 217 1.38 23.79 8.41
CA LEU A 217 0.95 22.54 9.05
C LEU A 217 0.50 21.52 8.01
N LEU A 218 0.61 20.24 8.34
CA LEU A 218 0.02 19.17 7.53
C LEU A 218 -1.45 18.99 7.91
N LEU A 219 -2.34 19.18 6.93
CA LEU A 219 -3.77 18.90 7.05
C LEU A 219 -4.09 17.56 6.38
N SER A 220 -4.88 16.73 7.06
CA SER A 220 -5.39 15.47 6.49
C SER A 220 -6.91 15.46 6.56
N ALA A 221 -7.54 15.20 5.42
CA ALA A 221 -8.97 15.00 5.29
C ALA A 221 -9.22 13.64 4.62
N ASP A 222 -10.11 12.84 5.21
CA ASP A 222 -10.44 11.49 4.73
C ASP A 222 -11.95 11.28 4.74
N TYR A 223 -12.48 10.67 3.68
CA TYR A 223 -13.90 10.36 3.63
C TYR A 223 -14.22 9.15 4.52
N SER A 224 -14.98 9.38 5.59
CA SER A 224 -15.42 8.31 6.49
C SER A 224 -16.26 7.26 5.76
N GLN A 225 -15.64 6.10 5.47
CA GLN A 225 -16.29 4.92 4.91
C GLN A 225 -16.98 5.18 3.56
N VAL A 226 -16.35 5.95 2.66
CA VAL A 226 -16.94 6.30 1.35
C VAL A 226 -17.46 5.10 0.57
N GLU A 227 -16.73 3.98 0.56
CA GLU A 227 -17.13 2.77 -0.17
C GLU A 227 -18.43 2.16 0.37
N LEU A 228 -18.61 2.12 1.70
CA LEU A 228 -19.84 1.61 2.31
C LEU A 228 -21.02 2.56 2.11
N ARG A 229 -20.75 3.88 2.09
CA ARG A 229 -21.76 4.89 1.76
C ARG A 229 -22.23 4.77 0.32
N LEU A 230 -21.29 4.58 -0.62
CA LEU A 230 -21.60 4.30 -2.03
C LEU A 230 -22.38 2.99 -2.16
N MET A 231 -22.00 1.94 -1.44
CA MET A 231 -22.74 0.67 -1.41
C MET A 231 -24.18 0.86 -0.93
N ALA A 232 -24.39 1.60 0.17
CA ALA A 232 -25.73 1.90 0.69
C ALA A 232 -26.57 2.68 -0.34
N HIS A 233 -25.97 3.66 -1.01
CA HIS A 233 -26.65 4.43 -2.05
C HIS A 233 -27.02 3.57 -3.28
N LEU A 234 -26.07 2.78 -3.78
CA LEU A 234 -26.25 1.96 -4.98
C LEU A 234 -27.18 0.75 -4.76
N SER A 235 -27.22 0.20 -3.54
CA SER A 235 -28.12 -0.91 -3.21
C SER A 235 -29.56 -0.47 -2.95
N GLY A 236 -29.78 0.79 -2.58
CA GLY A 236 -31.08 1.29 -2.12
C GLY A 236 -31.55 0.65 -0.81
N ASP A 237 -30.66 0.01 -0.04
CA ASP A 237 -31.02 -0.65 1.20
C ASP A 237 -31.32 0.39 2.29
N GLU A 238 -32.61 0.52 2.62
CA GLU A 238 -33.11 1.50 3.58
C GLU A 238 -32.45 1.35 4.96
N SER A 239 -32.09 0.13 5.37
CA SER A 239 -31.46 -0.13 6.67
C SER A 239 -30.01 0.36 6.72
N LEU A 240 -29.26 0.16 5.63
CA LEU A 240 -27.90 0.65 5.46
C LEU A 240 -27.86 2.17 5.32
N ILE A 241 -28.78 2.75 4.55
CA ILE A 241 -28.91 4.20 4.40
C ILE A 241 -29.24 4.84 5.76
N ALA A 242 -30.25 4.35 6.46
CA ALA A 242 -30.63 4.87 7.78
C ALA A 242 -29.51 4.70 8.82
N ALA A 243 -28.69 3.64 8.73
CA ALA A 243 -27.53 3.47 9.60
C ALA A 243 -26.51 4.61 9.43
N PHE A 244 -26.27 5.07 8.20
CA PHE A 244 -25.38 6.19 7.92
C PHE A 244 -25.99 7.56 8.24
N GLU A 245 -27.29 7.76 8.01
CA GLU A 245 -27.99 9.01 8.36
C GLU A 245 -28.05 9.25 9.87
N HIS A 246 -28.23 8.18 10.65
CA HIS A 246 -28.33 8.26 12.11
C HIS A 246 -26.99 8.10 12.84
N GLY A 247 -25.86 8.09 12.12
CA GLY A 247 -24.52 7.98 12.71
C GLY A 247 -24.23 6.63 13.40
N ARG A 248 -25.01 5.57 13.10
CA ARG A 248 -24.80 4.22 13.63
C ARG A 248 -23.69 3.53 12.83
N THR A 249 -22.44 3.91 13.10
CA THR A 249 -21.25 3.45 12.37
C THR A 249 -20.69 2.10 12.82
N SER A 250 -21.31 1.41 13.78
CA SER A 250 -20.93 0.04 14.10
C SER A 250 -21.67 -0.92 13.17
N THR A 251 -20.91 -1.69 12.37
CA THR A 251 -21.34 -2.93 11.72
C THR A 251 -22.46 -3.60 12.51
N PRO A 252 -23.61 -3.97 11.90
CA PRO A 252 -24.68 -4.64 12.64
C PRO A 252 -24.09 -5.87 13.31
N ARG A 253 -24.03 -5.86 14.65
CA ARG A 253 -23.71 -7.06 15.42
C ARG A 253 -24.72 -8.10 14.95
N ARG A 254 -24.22 -9.21 14.39
CA ARG A 254 -25.03 -10.43 14.21
C ARG A 254 -25.86 -10.60 15.50
N PRO A 255 -27.18 -10.79 15.42
CA PRO A 255 -27.93 -11.19 16.59
C PRO A 255 -27.25 -12.46 17.10
N LEU A 256 -26.78 -12.43 18.34
CA LEU A 256 -26.46 -13.64 19.07
C LEU A 256 -27.71 -14.51 18.97
N ALA A 257 -27.63 -15.59 18.20
CA ALA A 257 -28.65 -16.63 18.22
C ALA A 257 -28.71 -17.10 19.67
N SER A 258 -29.73 -16.62 20.40
CA SER A 258 -30.02 -17.12 21.73
C SER A 258 -30.31 -18.61 21.56
N SER A 259 -29.44 -19.42 22.14
CA SER A 259 -29.64 -20.83 22.36
C SER A 259 -30.93 -21.05 23.14
N ALA A 260 -32.06 -21.18 22.45
CA ALA A 260 -33.26 -21.76 23.01
C ALA A 260 -33.10 -23.28 22.94
N SER A 261 -32.49 -23.85 23.97
CA SER A 261 -32.69 -25.26 24.31
C SER A 261 -33.42 -25.33 25.65
N ARG A 262 -34.51 -26.11 25.64
CA ARG A 262 -35.31 -26.72 26.71
C ARG A 262 -36.79 -26.30 26.61
N SER A 263 -37.70 -27.17 26.15
CA SER A 263 -38.14 -28.48 26.71
C SER A 263 -39.45 -28.32 27.49
N ARG A 264 -40.45 -29.16 27.14
CA ARG A 264 -41.75 -29.43 27.80
C ARG A 264 -42.81 -28.36 27.51
N ARG A 265 -44.02 -28.68 27.02
CA ARG A 265 -44.81 -29.91 26.93
C ARG A 265 -45.46 -30.01 25.55
#